data_AF-A0A938GP13-F1
#
_entry.id   AF-A0A938GP13-F1
#
_cell.length_a   1.000
_cell.length_b   1.000
_cell.length_c   1.000
_cell.angle_alpha   90.00
_cell.angle_beta   90.00
_cell.angle_gamma   90.00
#
_symmetry.space_group_name_H-M   'P 1'
#
loop_
_entity.id
_entity.type
_entity.pdbx_description
1 polymer ?
#
loop_
_entity_poly.entity_id
_entity_poly.type
_entity_poly.pdbx_seq_one_letter_code
_entity_poly.pdbx_strand_id
1 'polypeptide(L)'
;MNPDDRLGSVSRQELEADGGGAGKLFLPPDRDEGSPEPAITEYCVTLLQGTGQGQTRRVVAREGRTFKLDRPWRVPPRSGTLASVSTGFFRNHIVGNTVADGMTGIQLWIGCNENIIAANTVRRMRSPGLFLHACASTLASSMPRTWNSGLGTCYFNTVEGNWVETSNLGLFVNAHEEAKFPAGFPLTLGTILRHNTLLNSRSTALAISGGAAGTAEAPGSPVVLGIVAEQNVARDMQTGYASSAGADGVVFRRNHAYFWHGPAQQAGATAFRLGRPRASVWVDENTVEGPGAGAAPGIRVLEKAGEK
;
A
#
# COMPACT_ATOMS: atom_id res chain seq x y z
N MET A 1 4.90 26.56 -19.57
CA MET A 1 5.73 25.37 -19.37
C MET A 1 4.81 24.17 -19.52
N ASN A 2 4.87 23.49 -20.66
CA ASN A 2 3.99 22.38 -21.02
C ASN A 2 4.39 21.15 -20.17
N PRO A 3 3.46 20.32 -19.69
CA PRO A 3 3.74 18.97 -19.16
C PRO A 3 4.78 18.17 -19.96
N ASP A 4 4.87 18.35 -21.28
CA ASP A 4 5.88 17.72 -22.12
C ASP A 4 7.32 18.19 -21.82
N ASP A 5 7.49 19.43 -21.35
CA ASP A 5 8.79 20.01 -20.98
C ASP A 5 9.30 19.49 -19.62
N ARG A 6 8.48 18.71 -18.89
CA ARG A 6 8.75 18.21 -17.53
C ARG A 6 8.98 16.70 -17.46
N LEU A 7 8.98 16.01 -18.59
CA LEU A 7 9.48 14.64 -18.66
C LEU A 7 10.98 14.72 -18.38
N GLY A 8 11.42 14.31 -17.19
CA GLY A 8 12.85 14.25 -16.85
C GLY A 8 13.63 13.62 -17.99
N SER A 9 14.45 14.44 -18.66
CA SER A 9 15.47 14.09 -19.68
C SER A 9 15.15 13.08 -20.80
N VAL A 10 13.91 12.59 -20.97
CA VAL A 10 13.57 11.61 -22.00
C VAL A 10 12.24 11.98 -22.66
N SER A 11 12.32 12.50 -23.88
CA SER A 11 11.18 12.74 -24.74
C SER A 11 10.47 11.42 -25.08
N ARG A 12 9.17 11.49 -25.41
CA ARG A 12 8.38 10.32 -25.84
C ARG A 12 9.00 9.60 -27.05
N GLN A 13 9.73 10.35 -27.89
CA GLN A 13 10.47 9.84 -29.05
C GLN A 13 11.75 9.08 -28.62
N GLU A 14 12.43 9.49 -27.55
CA GLU A 14 13.56 8.74 -27.00
C GLU A 14 13.14 7.46 -26.26
N LEU A 15 11.85 7.37 -25.88
CA LEU A 15 11.20 6.15 -25.36
C LEU A 15 10.73 5.19 -26.47
N GLU A 16 10.92 5.55 -27.76
CA GLU A 16 10.56 4.69 -28.89
C GLU A 16 11.38 3.39 -28.89
N ALA A 17 10.72 2.34 -29.35
CA ALA A 17 11.26 0.99 -29.38
C ALA A 17 12.51 0.92 -30.26
N ASP A 18 13.46 0.05 -29.86
CA ASP A 18 14.40 -0.46 -30.84
C ASP A 18 13.56 -1.10 -31.97
N GLY A 19 14.00 -1.00 -33.23
CA GLY A 19 13.22 -1.36 -34.44
C GLY A 19 12.62 -2.77 -34.51
N GLY A 20 12.76 -3.59 -33.45
CA GLY A 20 12.04 -4.85 -33.20
C GLY A 20 10.87 -4.76 -32.21
N GLY A 21 10.39 -3.57 -31.81
CA GLY A 21 9.20 -3.39 -30.98
C GLY A 21 9.39 -3.57 -29.47
N ALA A 22 10.60 -3.89 -29.01
CA ALA A 22 10.97 -3.85 -27.60
C ALA A 22 11.46 -2.44 -27.24
N GLY A 23 10.86 -1.82 -26.20
CA GLY A 23 11.35 -0.53 -25.67
C GLY A 23 12.81 -0.63 -25.23
N LYS A 24 13.60 0.42 -25.45
CA LYS A 24 14.95 0.53 -24.85
C LYS A 24 14.87 0.25 -23.35
N LEU A 25 15.75 -0.62 -22.86
CA LEU A 25 15.82 -0.93 -21.43
C LEU A 25 16.25 0.31 -20.66
N PHE A 26 15.42 0.76 -19.73
CA PHE A 26 15.81 1.83 -18.81
C PHE A 26 16.88 1.32 -17.83
N LEU A 27 17.95 2.11 -17.67
CA LEU A 27 18.98 1.89 -16.67
C LEU A 27 19.06 3.14 -15.78
N PRO A 28 18.94 3.01 -14.44
CA PRO A 28 19.22 4.11 -13.51
C PRO A 28 20.60 4.74 -13.76
N PRO A 29 20.82 6.03 -13.44
CA PRO A 29 22.14 6.66 -13.60
C PRO A 29 23.20 5.95 -12.73
N ASP A 30 24.47 5.92 -13.17
CA ASP A 30 25.56 5.26 -12.42
C ASP A 30 25.97 6.04 -11.16
N ARG A 31 25.79 7.36 -11.19
CA ARG A 31 26.12 8.31 -10.12
C ARG A 31 25.11 9.46 -10.13
N ASP A 32 25.01 10.17 -9.02
CA ASP A 32 24.38 11.48 -9.03
C ASP A 32 25.24 12.43 -9.87
N GLU A 33 24.68 12.89 -10.98
CA GLU A 33 25.31 13.83 -11.90
C GLU A 33 24.55 15.16 -11.97
N GLY A 34 23.65 15.41 -11.02
CA GLY A 34 22.79 16.60 -10.99
C GLY A 34 21.70 16.59 -12.06
N SER A 35 21.43 15.42 -12.67
CA SER A 35 20.32 15.25 -13.60
C SER A 35 18.98 15.22 -12.85
N PRO A 36 17.84 15.37 -13.55
CA PRO A 36 16.51 15.25 -12.93
C PRO A 36 16.18 13.83 -12.44
N GLU A 37 16.98 12.83 -12.81
CA GLU A 37 16.77 11.45 -12.39
C GLU A 37 17.20 11.24 -10.93
N PRO A 38 16.50 10.39 -10.16
CA PRO A 38 16.91 10.00 -8.82
C PRO A 38 18.36 9.50 -8.77
N ALA A 39 19.05 9.73 -7.66
CA ALA A 39 20.38 9.17 -7.46
C ALA A 39 20.31 7.63 -7.47
N ILE A 40 21.38 6.93 -7.88
CA ILE A 40 21.41 5.45 -7.93
C ILE A 40 20.98 4.79 -6.61
N THR A 41 21.29 5.46 -5.50
CA THR A 41 20.96 5.01 -4.14
C THR A 41 19.48 5.13 -3.78
N GLU A 42 18.66 5.71 -4.65
CA GLU A 42 17.20 5.85 -4.47
C GLU A 42 16.42 4.77 -5.22
N TYR A 43 17.11 3.86 -5.91
CA TYR A 43 16.49 2.72 -6.58
C TYR A 43 16.48 1.46 -5.71
N CYS A 44 15.56 0.57 -6.04
CA CYS A 44 15.46 -0.77 -5.50
C CYS A 44 15.31 -1.80 -6.62
N VAL A 45 15.65 -3.05 -6.30
CA VAL A 45 15.37 -4.22 -7.12
C VAL A 45 14.38 -5.09 -6.38
N THR A 46 13.27 -5.44 -7.03
CA THR A 46 12.29 -6.40 -6.50
C THR A 46 12.20 -7.61 -7.42
N LEU A 47 12.31 -8.81 -6.86
CA LEU A 47 12.13 -10.06 -7.61
C LEU A 47 10.64 -10.33 -7.78
N LEU A 48 10.13 -10.16 -9.01
CA LEU A 48 8.71 -10.29 -9.33
C LEU A 48 8.29 -11.73 -9.61
N GLN A 49 9.16 -12.54 -10.20
CA GLN A 49 8.85 -13.93 -10.55
C GLN A 49 10.12 -14.79 -10.52
N GLY A 50 9.99 -16.03 -10.06
CA GLY A 50 11.09 -17.00 -10.03
C GLY A 50 11.64 -17.23 -8.62
N THR A 51 12.85 -17.78 -8.55
CA THR A 51 13.46 -18.12 -7.25
C THR A 51 13.76 -16.85 -6.45
N GLY A 52 13.28 -16.79 -5.21
CA GLY A 52 13.47 -15.63 -4.33
C GLY A 52 12.46 -14.49 -4.52
N GLN A 53 11.37 -14.73 -5.24
CA GLN A 53 10.24 -13.83 -5.43
C GLN A 53 9.79 -13.10 -4.14
N GLY A 54 9.40 -11.83 -4.28
CA GLY A 54 8.93 -10.95 -3.19
C GLY A 54 10.04 -10.30 -2.37
N GLN A 55 11.31 -10.66 -2.61
CA GLN A 55 12.42 -9.95 -1.98
C GLN A 55 12.69 -8.61 -2.69
N THR A 56 12.85 -7.56 -1.90
CA THR A 56 13.29 -6.23 -2.36
C THR A 56 14.65 -5.89 -1.74
N ARG A 57 15.53 -5.25 -2.52
CA ARG A 57 16.84 -4.76 -2.09
C ARG A 57 17.07 -3.34 -2.56
N ARG A 58 17.80 -2.56 -1.78
CA ARG A 58 18.21 -1.21 -2.19
C ARG A 58 19.42 -1.33 -3.11
N VAL A 59 19.44 -0.56 -4.18
CA VAL A 59 20.63 -0.41 -5.03
C VAL A 59 21.58 0.56 -4.35
N VAL A 60 22.85 0.19 -4.24
CA VAL A 60 23.90 1.06 -3.65
C VAL A 60 24.90 1.56 -4.67
N ALA A 61 25.03 0.86 -5.80
CA ALA A 61 25.85 1.29 -6.94
C ALA A 61 25.43 0.52 -8.20
N ARG A 62 25.86 1.00 -9.36
CA ARG A 62 25.78 0.30 -10.64
C ARG A 62 27.14 0.33 -11.34
N GLU A 63 27.46 -0.76 -12.02
CA GLU A 63 28.61 -0.89 -12.93
C GLU A 63 28.09 -1.47 -14.25
N GLY A 64 27.85 -0.61 -15.24
CA GLY A 64 27.23 -1.02 -16.49
C GLY A 64 25.84 -1.62 -16.24
N ARG A 65 25.64 -2.92 -16.53
CA ARG A 65 24.35 -3.60 -16.33
C ARG A 65 24.24 -4.33 -14.98
N THR A 66 25.25 -4.19 -14.13
CA THR A 66 25.34 -4.89 -12.84
C THR A 66 24.98 -3.94 -11.71
N PHE A 67 23.95 -4.27 -10.94
CA PHE A 67 23.58 -3.55 -9.73
C PHE A 67 24.25 -4.16 -8.50
N LYS A 68 24.88 -3.33 -7.67
CA LYS A 68 25.31 -3.70 -6.32
C LYS A 68 24.16 -3.42 -5.35
N LEU A 69 23.86 -4.38 -4.48
CA LEU A 69 22.74 -4.34 -3.55
C LEU A 69 23.23 -4.10 -2.12
N ASP A 70 22.39 -3.49 -1.29
CA ASP A 70 22.65 -3.18 0.12
C ASP A 70 22.91 -4.42 0.98
N ARG A 71 22.38 -5.58 0.58
CA ARG A 71 22.59 -6.87 1.23
C ARG A 71 22.31 -8.04 0.28
N PRO A 72 22.86 -9.24 0.55
CA PRO A 72 22.57 -10.43 -0.25
C PRO A 72 21.08 -10.80 -0.28
N TRP A 73 20.69 -11.53 -1.31
CA TRP A 73 19.41 -12.23 -1.34
C TRP A 73 19.39 -13.33 -0.28
N ARG A 74 18.30 -13.42 0.49
CA ARG A 74 18.12 -14.51 1.45
C ARG A 74 17.94 -15.84 0.71
N VAL A 75 17.15 -15.80 -0.35
CA VAL A 75 17.03 -16.88 -1.34
C VAL A 75 17.62 -16.34 -2.65
N PRO A 76 18.79 -16.83 -3.08
CA PRO A 76 19.44 -16.33 -4.30
C PRO A 76 18.58 -16.54 -5.56
N PRO A 77 18.42 -15.53 -6.42
CA PRO A 77 17.73 -15.70 -7.69
C PRO A 77 18.50 -16.64 -8.62
N ARG A 78 17.77 -17.34 -9.47
CA ARG A 78 18.34 -18.20 -10.53
C ARG A 78 18.19 -17.53 -11.89
N SER A 79 18.90 -18.04 -12.89
CA SER A 79 18.69 -17.62 -14.29
C SER A 79 17.21 -17.73 -14.67
N GLY A 80 16.68 -16.72 -15.36
CA GLY A 80 15.26 -16.61 -15.72
C GLY A 80 14.36 -15.95 -14.67
N THR A 81 14.90 -15.51 -13.52
CA THR A 81 14.14 -14.70 -12.55
C THR A 81 13.81 -13.32 -13.15
N LEU A 82 12.54 -12.90 -13.05
CA LEU A 82 12.10 -11.56 -13.45
C LEU A 82 12.29 -10.60 -12.28
N ALA A 83 12.98 -9.48 -12.54
CA ALA A 83 13.19 -8.43 -11.57
C ALA A 83 12.68 -7.08 -12.12
N SER A 84 12.15 -6.26 -11.23
CA SER A 84 11.85 -4.85 -11.50
C SER A 84 12.87 -3.97 -10.81
N VAL A 85 13.30 -2.92 -11.50
CA VAL A 85 14.13 -1.85 -10.95
C VAL A 85 13.27 -0.59 -10.92
N SER A 86 13.06 -0.02 -9.74
CA SER A 86 12.22 1.15 -9.55
C SER A 86 12.74 2.02 -8.43
N THR A 87 12.32 3.29 -8.39
CA THR A 87 12.58 4.18 -7.26
C THR A 87 11.96 3.57 -6.01
N GLY A 88 12.67 3.62 -4.88
CA GLY A 88 12.20 3.13 -3.60
C GLY A 88 12.41 4.17 -2.51
N PHE A 89 11.39 4.31 -1.68
CA PHE A 89 11.34 5.27 -0.59
C PHE A 89 11.47 4.49 0.72
N PHE A 90 12.70 4.46 1.25
CA PHE A 90 13.05 3.65 2.42
C PHE A 90 13.29 4.50 3.64
N ARG A 91 12.73 4.08 4.80
CA ARG A 91 13.08 4.64 6.11
C ARG A 91 12.87 6.15 6.21
N ASN A 92 11.87 6.67 5.51
CA ASN A 92 11.44 8.05 5.66
C ASN A 92 10.63 8.21 6.93
N HIS A 93 10.80 9.35 7.59
CA HIS A 93 10.03 9.76 8.75
C HIS A 93 9.15 10.95 8.37
N ILE A 94 7.83 10.75 8.40
CA ILE A 94 6.83 11.81 8.23
C ILE A 94 6.19 12.01 9.59
N VAL A 95 6.72 12.94 10.38
CA VAL A 95 6.38 13.05 11.81
C VAL A 95 5.97 14.47 12.19
N GLY A 96 4.88 14.58 12.96
CA GLY A 96 4.48 15.85 13.60
C GLY A 96 3.96 16.92 12.63
N ASN A 97 3.52 16.55 11.43
CA ASN A 97 3.05 17.49 10.43
C ASN A 97 1.57 17.82 10.59
N THR A 98 1.16 18.98 10.06
CA THR A 98 -0.26 19.31 9.85
C THR A 98 -0.54 19.44 8.36
N VAL A 99 -1.53 18.69 7.88
CA VAL A 99 -1.97 18.70 6.47
C VAL A 99 -3.47 19.00 6.43
N ALA A 100 -3.88 19.99 5.64
CA ALA A 100 -5.27 20.41 5.54
C ALA A 100 -5.70 20.73 4.10
N ASP A 101 -7.00 20.61 3.83
CA ASP A 101 -7.66 21.09 2.59
C ASP A 101 -7.09 20.51 1.28
N GLY A 102 -6.79 19.21 1.28
CA GLY A 102 -6.13 18.52 0.18
C GLY A 102 -6.98 17.44 -0.51
N MET A 103 -6.40 16.83 -1.54
CA MET A 103 -6.97 15.63 -2.14
C MET A 103 -6.76 14.43 -1.21
N THR A 104 -5.52 14.03 -0.99
CA THR A 104 -5.09 13.01 -0.02
C THR A 104 -4.17 13.69 0.99
N GLY A 105 -4.19 13.26 2.26
CA GLY A 105 -3.34 13.88 3.29
C GLY A 105 -1.88 13.46 3.18
N ILE A 106 -1.55 12.25 3.66
CA ILE A 106 -0.21 11.67 3.53
C ILE A 106 -0.32 10.39 2.70
N GLN A 107 0.57 10.24 1.74
CA GLN A 107 0.56 9.13 0.80
C GLN A 107 1.91 8.44 0.75
N LEU A 108 1.93 7.14 1.02
CA LEU A 108 3.01 6.24 0.61
C LEU A 108 2.62 5.64 -0.73
N TRP A 109 3.21 6.19 -1.80
CA TRP A 109 2.91 5.79 -3.16
C TRP A 109 4.03 4.91 -3.72
N ILE A 110 3.74 3.63 -3.94
CA ILE A 110 4.51 2.67 -4.77
C ILE A 110 6.03 2.66 -4.48
N GLY A 111 6.53 1.57 -3.87
CA GLY A 111 7.95 1.44 -3.55
C GLY A 111 8.32 2.01 -2.17
N CYS A 112 7.33 2.34 -1.33
CA CYS A 112 7.53 2.85 0.02
C CYS A 112 7.68 1.71 1.03
N ASN A 113 8.89 1.48 1.52
CA ASN A 113 9.20 0.39 2.45
C ASN A 113 9.86 0.90 3.74
N GLU A 114 9.54 0.31 4.89
CA GLU A 114 10.17 0.61 6.19
C GLU A 114 9.99 2.08 6.64
N ASN A 115 8.91 2.76 6.25
CA ASN A 115 8.68 4.16 6.60
C ASN A 115 7.86 4.31 7.89
N ILE A 116 7.99 5.47 8.53
CA ILE A 116 7.24 5.86 9.73
C ILE A 116 6.40 7.10 9.42
N ILE A 117 5.08 6.98 9.61
CA ILE A 117 4.12 8.08 9.59
C ILE A 117 3.58 8.23 11.00
N ALA A 118 4.05 9.24 11.75
CA ALA A 118 3.72 9.36 13.16
C ALA A 118 3.25 10.75 13.60
N ALA A 119 2.27 10.79 14.52
CA ALA A 119 1.84 12.03 15.18
C ALA A 119 1.45 13.17 14.22
N ASN A 120 0.98 12.84 13.01
CA ASN A 120 0.53 13.84 12.05
C ASN A 120 -0.94 14.16 12.29
N THR A 121 -1.32 15.37 11.93
CA THR A 121 -2.70 15.84 11.95
C THR A 121 -3.18 16.13 10.54
N VAL A 122 -4.17 15.40 10.06
CA VAL A 122 -4.71 15.48 8.71
C VAL A 122 -6.18 15.90 8.76
N ARG A 123 -6.57 16.97 8.06
CA ARG A 123 -7.93 17.52 8.14
C ARG A 123 -8.55 17.88 6.79
N ARG A 124 -9.85 17.64 6.61
CA ARG A 124 -10.63 18.13 5.45
C ARG A 124 -10.07 17.64 4.11
N MET A 125 -9.88 16.33 3.99
CA MET A 125 -9.41 15.69 2.77
C MET A 125 -10.57 15.28 1.86
N ARG A 126 -10.42 15.49 0.53
CA ARG A 126 -11.40 15.02 -0.46
C ARG A 126 -11.35 13.51 -0.69
N SER A 127 -10.23 12.88 -0.37
CA SER A 127 -9.90 11.46 -0.55
C SER A 127 -9.45 10.86 0.81
N PRO A 128 -8.69 9.75 0.90
CA PRO A 128 -8.19 9.27 2.18
C PRO A 128 -7.34 10.30 2.93
N GLY A 129 -7.38 10.27 4.26
CA GLY A 129 -6.47 11.07 5.09
C GLY A 129 -5.04 10.51 5.03
N LEU A 130 -4.90 9.21 5.20
CA LEU A 130 -3.65 8.48 5.06
C LEU A 130 -3.84 7.39 4.00
N PHE A 131 -2.89 7.25 3.08
CA PHE A 131 -3.01 6.29 1.98
C PHE A 131 -1.70 5.55 1.72
N LEU A 132 -1.73 4.23 1.90
CA LEU A 132 -0.63 3.33 1.57
C LEU A 132 -0.99 2.56 0.31
N HIS A 133 -0.17 2.68 -0.73
CA HIS A 133 -0.45 2.12 -2.03
C HIS A 133 0.72 1.32 -2.60
N ALA A 134 0.45 0.05 -2.93
CA ALA A 134 1.33 -0.79 -3.73
C ALA A 134 0.67 -1.18 -5.05
N CYS A 135 1.49 -1.49 -6.05
CA CYS A 135 0.99 -1.86 -7.37
C CYS A 135 1.95 -2.78 -8.15
N ALA A 136 1.37 -3.71 -8.93
CA ALA A 136 2.01 -4.38 -10.05
C ALA A 136 1.22 -4.15 -11.35
N SER A 137 1.39 -2.98 -11.95
CA SER A 137 0.76 -2.52 -13.19
C SER A 137 1.80 -1.80 -14.06
N THR A 138 1.52 -1.62 -15.35
CA THR A 138 2.27 -0.67 -16.20
C THR A 138 1.35 0.38 -16.83
N LEU A 139 0.23 0.73 -16.17
CA LEU A 139 -0.83 1.60 -16.72
C LEU A 139 -0.44 3.09 -16.87
N ALA A 140 0.79 3.51 -16.57
CA ALA A 140 1.17 4.91 -16.75
C ALA A 140 1.38 5.25 -18.22
N SER A 141 0.29 5.37 -18.98
CA SER A 141 0.27 6.05 -20.28
C SER A 141 0.41 7.57 -20.14
N SER A 142 0.37 8.11 -18.91
CA SER A 142 0.34 9.54 -18.59
C SER A 142 1.49 10.07 -17.72
N MET A 143 2.45 9.23 -17.28
CA MET A 143 3.60 9.69 -16.50
C MET A 143 4.91 9.04 -16.97
N PRO A 144 6.06 9.74 -16.89
CA PRO A 144 7.35 9.18 -17.29
C PRO A 144 7.64 7.87 -16.54
N ARG A 145 8.22 6.90 -17.26
CA ARG A 145 8.41 5.50 -16.82
C ARG A 145 9.15 5.35 -15.49
N THR A 146 9.88 6.38 -15.05
CA THR A 146 10.70 6.40 -13.83
C THR A 146 9.95 6.81 -12.57
N TRP A 147 8.88 7.61 -12.68
CA TRP A 147 8.14 8.14 -11.52
C TRP A 147 6.89 7.33 -11.15
N ASN A 148 6.34 6.59 -12.12
CA ASN A 148 5.13 5.82 -11.88
C ASN A 148 5.13 4.58 -12.79
N SER A 149 6.17 3.76 -12.71
CA SER A 149 6.24 2.49 -13.45
C SER A 149 5.04 1.57 -13.17
N GLY A 150 4.23 1.90 -12.16
CA GLY A 150 3.13 1.09 -11.65
C GLY A 150 3.63 -0.15 -10.91
N LEU A 151 4.95 -0.27 -10.69
CA LEU A 151 5.57 -1.43 -10.07
C LEU A 151 6.29 -1.02 -8.78
N GLY A 152 5.72 -1.38 -7.64
CA GLY A 152 6.37 -1.15 -6.37
C GLY A 152 5.59 -1.67 -5.18
N THR A 153 6.36 -2.10 -4.21
CA THR A 153 5.89 -2.72 -2.97
C THR A 153 5.62 -1.67 -1.90
N CYS A 154 4.88 -2.05 -0.85
CA CYS A 154 4.65 -1.24 0.33
C CYS A 154 4.83 -2.09 1.60
N TYR A 155 6.08 -2.25 2.06
CA TYR A 155 6.43 -3.20 3.11
C TYR A 155 6.82 -2.56 4.43
N PHE A 156 6.43 -3.20 5.53
CA PHE A 156 6.93 -2.95 6.88
C PHE A 156 6.84 -1.48 7.33
N ASN A 157 5.79 -0.78 6.90
CA ASN A 157 5.57 0.60 7.30
C ASN A 157 4.88 0.64 8.68
N THR A 158 5.16 1.69 9.44
CA THR A 158 4.47 1.98 10.70
C THR A 158 3.69 3.28 10.57
N VAL A 159 2.38 3.21 10.84
CA VAL A 159 1.48 4.36 10.84
C VAL A 159 0.90 4.49 12.24
N GLU A 160 1.40 5.47 13.00
CA GLU A 160 1.13 5.55 14.44
C GLU A 160 0.69 6.92 14.95
N GLY A 161 -0.29 6.95 15.84
CA GLY A 161 -0.58 8.16 16.61
C GLY A 161 -1.10 9.33 15.77
N ASN A 162 -1.57 9.08 14.55
CA ASN A 162 -2.04 10.13 13.66
C ASN A 162 -3.49 10.51 13.97
N TRP A 163 -3.82 11.78 13.82
CA TRP A 163 -5.16 12.32 13.92
C TRP A 163 -5.68 12.64 12.53
N VAL A 164 -6.72 11.93 12.07
CA VAL A 164 -7.34 12.15 10.77
C VAL A 164 -8.79 12.56 10.98
N GLU A 165 -9.16 13.73 10.47
CA GLU A 165 -10.47 14.33 10.69
C GLU A 165 -11.08 14.80 9.37
N THR A 166 -12.35 14.46 9.13
CA THR A 166 -13.11 14.91 7.96
C THR A 166 -12.41 14.53 6.64
N SER A 167 -12.60 13.29 6.21
CA SER A 167 -12.04 12.78 4.95
C SER A 167 -13.06 11.94 4.19
N ASN A 168 -12.76 11.48 2.97
CA ASN A 168 -13.58 10.43 2.38
C ASN A 168 -13.46 9.12 3.19
N LEU A 169 -12.23 8.80 3.56
CA LEU A 169 -11.80 7.58 4.25
C LEU A 169 -10.66 7.96 5.21
N GLY A 170 -10.59 7.42 6.42
CA GLY A 170 -9.56 7.79 7.39
C GLY A 170 -8.15 7.36 6.93
N LEU A 171 -7.91 6.06 6.95
CA LEU A 171 -6.67 5.39 6.58
C LEU A 171 -6.96 4.25 5.61
N PHE A 172 -6.36 4.32 4.42
CA PHE A 172 -6.53 3.31 3.39
C PHE A 172 -5.21 2.57 3.12
N VAL A 173 -5.22 1.25 3.22
CA VAL A 173 -4.17 0.37 2.72
C VAL A 173 -4.69 -0.34 1.49
N ASN A 174 -4.01 -0.16 0.36
CA ASN A 174 -4.43 -0.74 -0.91
C ASN A 174 -3.25 -1.33 -1.69
N ALA A 175 -3.44 -2.53 -2.23
CA ALA A 175 -2.57 -3.07 -3.27
C ALA A 175 -3.38 -3.53 -4.47
N HIS A 176 -2.80 -3.42 -5.67
CA HIS A 176 -3.41 -4.00 -6.86
C HIS A 176 -2.39 -4.60 -7.81
N GLU A 177 -2.82 -5.59 -8.58
CA GLU A 177 -2.06 -6.18 -9.67
C GLU A 177 -2.90 -6.23 -10.95
N GLU A 178 -2.25 -6.23 -12.11
CA GLU A 178 -2.90 -6.43 -13.40
C GLU A 178 -2.69 -7.85 -13.93
N ALA A 179 -3.59 -8.30 -14.82
CA ALA A 179 -3.60 -9.69 -15.29
C ALA A 179 -2.33 -10.08 -16.06
N LYS A 180 -1.65 -9.10 -16.65
CA LYS A 180 -0.35 -9.27 -17.32
C LYS A 180 0.84 -9.24 -16.36
N PHE A 181 0.63 -8.84 -15.10
CA PHE A 181 1.65 -8.81 -14.04
C PHE A 181 1.09 -9.38 -12.72
N PRO A 182 0.60 -10.63 -12.69
CA PRO A 182 0.18 -11.25 -11.44
C PRO A 182 1.44 -11.47 -10.61
N ALA A 183 1.63 -10.65 -9.58
CA ALA A 183 2.85 -10.67 -8.79
C ALA A 183 2.98 -12.05 -8.15
N GLY A 184 1.88 -12.68 -7.74
CA GLY A 184 1.90 -14.00 -7.10
C GLY A 184 2.50 -14.00 -5.70
N PHE A 185 2.76 -12.81 -5.14
CA PHE A 185 3.19 -12.56 -3.77
C PHE A 185 2.57 -11.25 -3.26
N PRO A 186 2.54 -11.00 -1.94
CA PRO A 186 1.98 -9.78 -1.39
C PRO A 186 2.77 -8.54 -1.81
N LEU A 187 2.08 -7.55 -2.36
CA LEU A 187 2.66 -6.25 -2.72
C LEU A 187 2.65 -5.28 -1.54
N THR A 188 1.74 -5.48 -0.58
CA THR A 188 1.79 -4.83 0.74
C THR A 188 1.97 -5.91 1.81
N LEU A 189 2.93 -5.73 2.70
CA LEU A 189 3.32 -6.76 3.67
C LEU A 189 3.74 -6.15 5.01
N GLY A 190 3.23 -6.71 6.11
CA GLY A 190 3.83 -6.50 7.44
C GLY A 190 3.69 -5.08 7.99
N THR A 191 2.69 -4.33 7.55
CA THR A 191 2.46 -2.94 7.97
C THR A 191 1.69 -2.90 9.30
N ILE A 192 2.11 -2.01 10.20
CA ILE A 192 1.48 -1.78 11.50
C ILE A 192 0.76 -0.43 11.49
N LEU A 193 -0.52 -0.44 11.88
CA LEU A 193 -1.40 0.72 11.96
C LEU A 193 -1.89 0.81 13.42
N ARG A 194 -1.35 1.73 14.22
CA ARG A 194 -1.69 1.76 15.65
C ARG A 194 -1.91 3.14 16.25
N HIS A 195 -2.70 3.23 17.31
CA HIS A 195 -2.95 4.50 18.02
C HIS A 195 -3.48 5.64 17.12
N ASN A 196 -4.02 5.35 15.94
CA ASN A 196 -4.55 6.40 15.07
C ASN A 196 -5.97 6.75 15.51
N THR A 197 -6.28 8.04 15.54
CA THR A 197 -7.63 8.55 15.77
C THR A 197 -8.22 9.01 14.43
N LEU A 198 -9.30 8.39 14.02
CA LEU A 198 -9.94 8.58 12.72
C LEU A 198 -11.37 9.07 13.00
N LEU A 199 -11.70 10.29 12.58
CA LEU A 199 -12.95 10.96 12.92
C LEU A 199 -13.69 11.50 11.69
N ASN A 200 -15.01 11.36 11.69
CA ASN A 200 -15.92 12.03 10.75
C ASN A 200 -15.59 11.78 9.26
N SER A 201 -15.09 10.59 8.90
CA SER A 201 -14.91 10.24 7.48
C SER A 201 -16.23 9.80 6.88
N ARG A 202 -16.45 10.14 5.61
CA ARG A 202 -17.72 9.89 4.90
C ARG A 202 -18.07 8.41 4.75
N SER A 203 -17.08 7.52 4.72
CA SER A 203 -17.28 6.09 4.45
C SER A 203 -16.71 5.18 5.54
N THR A 204 -15.40 4.95 5.55
CA THR A 204 -14.73 3.98 6.42
C THR A 204 -13.55 4.62 7.16
N ALA A 205 -13.37 4.28 8.43
CA ALA A 205 -12.24 4.79 9.21
C ALA A 205 -10.96 4.17 8.70
N LEU A 206 -10.86 2.85 8.76
CA LEU A 206 -9.70 2.10 8.31
C LEU A 206 -10.14 1.03 7.31
N ALA A 207 -9.64 1.10 6.09
CA ALA A 207 -9.89 0.09 5.07
C ALA A 207 -8.59 -0.57 4.62
N ILE A 208 -8.62 -1.90 4.50
CA ILE A 208 -7.53 -2.71 3.96
C ILE A 208 -8.10 -3.46 2.76
N SER A 209 -7.54 -3.22 1.57
CA SER A 209 -8.07 -3.78 0.34
C SER A 209 -6.98 -4.28 -0.59
N GLY A 210 -7.28 -5.37 -1.28
CA GLY A 210 -6.49 -5.88 -2.39
C GLY A 210 -7.35 -5.99 -3.65
N GLY A 211 -6.79 -5.61 -4.80
CA GLY A 211 -7.35 -5.92 -6.11
C GLY A 211 -6.46 -6.93 -6.82
N ALA A 212 -6.86 -8.20 -6.82
CA ALA A 212 -6.18 -9.23 -7.61
C ALA A 212 -6.63 -9.16 -9.08
N ALA A 213 -5.76 -9.60 -9.99
CA ALA A 213 -6.11 -9.68 -11.40
C ALA A 213 -6.79 -11.01 -11.74
N GLY A 214 -7.90 -10.93 -12.47
CA GLY A 214 -8.65 -12.12 -12.91
C GLY A 214 -9.68 -12.60 -11.88
N THR A 215 -10.59 -13.45 -12.34
CA THR A 215 -11.85 -13.81 -11.67
C THR A 215 -11.67 -14.29 -10.23
N ALA A 216 -12.74 -14.16 -9.46
CA ALA A 216 -12.85 -14.38 -8.01
C ALA A 216 -12.32 -15.71 -7.44
N GLU A 217 -11.76 -16.60 -8.25
CA GLU A 217 -11.40 -17.98 -7.90
C GLU A 217 -9.92 -18.35 -8.12
N ALA A 218 -9.06 -17.45 -8.58
CA ALA A 218 -7.64 -17.80 -8.75
C ALA A 218 -6.98 -18.09 -7.38
N PRO A 219 -6.31 -19.24 -7.18
CA PRO A 219 -5.61 -19.62 -5.94
C PRO A 219 -4.28 -18.85 -5.74
N GLY A 220 -4.29 -17.55 -6.03
CA GLY A 220 -3.13 -16.66 -5.90
C GLY A 220 -2.89 -16.23 -4.46
N SER A 221 -1.63 -15.88 -4.15
CA SER A 221 -1.28 -15.20 -2.90
C SER A 221 -2.11 -13.92 -2.74
N PRO A 222 -2.54 -13.56 -1.52
CA PRO A 222 -3.12 -12.25 -1.26
C PRO A 222 -2.13 -11.14 -1.65
N VAL A 223 -2.65 -10.04 -2.22
CA VAL A 223 -1.83 -8.88 -2.61
C VAL A 223 -1.55 -7.95 -1.42
N VAL A 224 -2.33 -8.06 -0.35
CA VAL A 224 -2.07 -7.43 0.95
C VAL A 224 -2.00 -8.53 2.02
N LEU A 225 -0.90 -8.62 2.76
CA LEU A 225 -0.70 -9.65 3.77
C LEU A 225 -0.12 -9.09 5.08
N GLY A 226 -0.55 -9.62 6.23
CA GLY A 226 0.12 -9.38 7.50
C GLY A 226 -0.02 -7.94 7.99
N ILE A 227 -1.24 -7.39 7.93
CA ILE A 227 -1.53 -6.04 8.41
C ILE A 227 -2.01 -6.12 9.85
N VAL A 228 -1.37 -5.37 10.75
CA VAL A 228 -1.81 -5.26 12.15
C VAL A 228 -2.40 -3.88 12.36
N ALA A 229 -3.70 -3.83 12.63
CA ALA A 229 -4.42 -2.63 13.03
C ALA A 229 -4.80 -2.75 14.51
N GLU A 230 -4.11 -2.03 15.38
CA GLU A 230 -4.32 -2.14 16.82
C GLU A 230 -4.47 -0.81 17.56
N GLN A 231 -5.28 -0.78 18.62
CA GLN A 231 -5.40 0.40 19.48
C GLN A 231 -5.80 1.69 18.73
N ASN A 232 -6.46 1.57 17.59
CA ASN A 232 -6.98 2.72 16.85
C ASN A 232 -8.37 3.09 17.36
N VAL A 233 -8.76 4.34 17.14
CA VAL A 233 -10.10 4.86 17.43
C VAL A 233 -10.77 5.27 16.13
N ALA A 234 -11.92 4.70 15.85
CA ALA A 234 -12.80 5.06 14.74
C ALA A 234 -14.05 5.73 15.30
N ARG A 235 -14.32 6.98 14.90
CA ARG A 235 -15.42 7.77 15.47
C ARG A 235 -16.30 8.40 14.39
N ASP A 236 -17.61 8.23 14.58
CA ASP A 236 -18.69 8.92 13.86
C ASP A 236 -18.62 8.68 12.32
N MET A 237 -18.54 7.40 11.95
CA MET A 237 -18.43 6.93 10.55
C MET A 237 -19.43 5.83 10.23
N GLN A 238 -19.66 5.56 8.94
CA GLN A 238 -20.53 4.45 8.52
C GLN A 238 -19.88 3.08 8.78
N THR A 239 -18.56 2.94 8.57
CA THR A 239 -17.81 1.72 8.89
C THR A 239 -16.57 2.05 9.71
N GLY A 240 -16.34 1.35 10.82
CA GLY A 240 -15.11 1.49 11.61
C GLY A 240 -13.92 0.91 10.87
N TYR A 241 -13.87 -0.42 10.80
CA TYR A 241 -12.74 -1.18 10.25
C TYR A 241 -13.23 -2.10 9.14
N ALA A 242 -12.50 -2.15 8.03
CA ALA A 242 -12.85 -3.00 6.91
C ALA A 242 -11.63 -3.73 6.34
N SER A 243 -11.82 -5.00 5.98
CA SER A 243 -10.89 -5.80 5.18
C SER A 243 -11.63 -6.37 3.96
N SER A 244 -11.04 -6.37 2.77
CA SER A 244 -11.70 -6.81 1.52
C SER A 244 -11.08 -8.07 0.90
N ALA A 245 -11.68 -8.55 -0.19
CA ALA A 245 -11.25 -9.72 -0.95
C ALA A 245 -9.91 -9.47 -1.68
N GLY A 246 -8.80 -9.76 -1.01
CA GLY A 246 -7.44 -9.50 -1.51
C GLY A 246 -6.45 -9.14 -0.39
N ALA A 247 -6.97 -8.93 0.82
CA ALA A 247 -6.21 -8.87 2.05
C ALA A 247 -6.34 -10.18 2.85
N ASP A 248 -5.24 -10.63 3.44
CA ASP A 248 -5.18 -11.81 4.30
C ASP A 248 -4.20 -11.56 5.46
N GLY A 249 -4.23 -12.40 6.50
CA GLY A 249 -3.44 -12.22 7.70
C GLY A 249 -3.63 -10.85 8.33
N VAL A 250 -4.86 -10.34 8.34
CA VAL A 250 -5.19 -9.03 8.92
C VAL A 250 -5.56 -9.21 10.39
N VAL A 251 -5.05 -8.36 11.26
CA VAL A 251 -5.36 -8.37 12.70
C VAL A 251 -5.98 -7.03 13.08
N PHE A 252 -7.23 -7.04 13.53
CA PHE A 252 -7.87 -5.93 14.22
C PHE A 252 -7.87 -6.23 15.72
N ARG A 253 -7.03 -5.55 16.51
CA ARG A 253 -6.93 -5.84 17.95
C ARG A 253 -7.04 -4.59 18.83
N ARG A 254 -7.81 -4.63 19.92
CA ARG A 254 -7.93 -3.50 20.88
C ARG A 254 -8.34 -2.17 20.24
N ASN A 255 -9.01 -2.20 19.10
CA ASN A 255 -9.54 -1.00 18.49
C ASN A 255 -10.87 -0.61 19.14
N HIS A 256 -11.24 0.65 19.00
CA HIS A 256 -12.49 1.20 19.52
C HIS A 256 -13.29 1.85 18.41
N ALA A 257 -14.53 1.41 18.20
CA ALA A 257 -15.47 2.03 17.26
C ALA A 257 -16.61 2.75 17.99
N TYR A 258 -16.80 4.03 17.73
CA TYR A 258 -17.77 4.91 18.38
C TYR A 258 -18.73 5.53 17.35
N PHE A 259 -20.04 5.33 17.50
CA PHE A 259 -21.06 5.63 16.48
C PHE A 259 -22.21 6.53 16.95
N TRP A 260 -22.02 7.32 18.00
CA TRP A 260 -23.12 8.10 18.58
C TRP A 260 -23.56 9.30 17.74
N HIS A 261 -22.74 9.78 16.80
CA HIS A 261 -23.04 10.97 16.00
C HIS A 261 -22.73 10.78 14.50
N GLY A 262 -23.16 11.75 13.70
CA GLY A 262 -22.77 11.86 12.29
C GLY A 262 -23.46 10.84 11.36
N PRO A 263 -22.82 10.49 10.22
CA PRO A 263 -23.37 9.58 9.21
C PRO A 263 -23.79 8.20 9.76
N ALA A 264 -23.20 7.80 10.89
CA ALA A 264 -23.50 6.57 11.60
C ALA A 264 -24.98 6.45 12.04
N GLN A 265 -25.64 7.58 12.37
CA GLN A 265 -27.04 7.57 12.81
C GLN A 265 -28.04 7.32 11.67
N GLN A 266 -27.65 7.52 10.42
CA GLN A 266 -28.60 7.59 9.31
C GLN A 266 -28.75 6.28 8.51
N ALA A 267 -27.80 5.33 8.62
CA ALA A 267 -27.71 4.22 7.68
C ALA A 267 -27.31 2.84 8.27
N GLY A 268 -27.29 2.70 9.60
CA GLY A 268 -26.80 1.48 10.25
C GLY A 268 -25.27 1.40 10.20
N ALA A 269 -24.62 1.76 11.30
CA ALA A 269 -23.17 1.72 11.40
C ALA A 269 -22.65 0.28 11.51
N THR A 270 -21.49 0.02 10.91
CA THR A 270 -20.80 -1.28 10.99
C THR A 270 -19.44 -1.12 11.65
N ALA A 271 -19.22 -1.76 12.80
CA ALA A 271 -17.91 -1.72 13.48
C ALA A 271 -16.82 -2.40 12.63
N PHE A 272 -17.07 -3.63 12.20
CA PHE A 272 -16.14 -4.46 11.45
C PHE A 272 -16.83 -5.03 10.22
N ARG A 273 -16.30 -4.74 9.04
CA ARG A 273 -16.76 -5.29 7.76
C ARG A 273 -15.66 -6.16 7.17
N LEU A 274 -15.83 -7.47 7.25
CA LEU A 274 -14.85 -8.44 6.80
C LEU A 274 -15.21 -8.96 5.41
N GLY A 275 -14.20 -9.10 4.56
CA GLY A 275 -14.30 -9.66 3.22
C GLY A 275 -14.52 -11.17 3.23
N ARG A 276 -14.25 -11.82 2.10
CA ARG A 276 -14.58 -13.22 1.80
C ARG A 276 -14.32 -14.22 2.96
N PRO A 277 -15.10 -15.32 3.04
CA PRO A 277 -14.96 -16.34 4.09
C PRO A 277 -13.58 -17.00 4.22
N ARG A 278 -12.73 -16.94 3.19
CA ARG A 278 -11.42 -17.61 3.16
C ARG A 278 -10.24 -16.75 3.63
N ALA A 279 -10.46 -15.47 3.92
CA ALA A 279 -9.38 -14.61 4.44
C ALA A 279 -9.19 -14.85 5.95
N SER A 280 -7.95 -15.00 6.38
CA SER A 280 -7.57 -15.04 7.80
C SER A 280 -7.56 -13.61 8.35
N VAL A 281 -8.68 -13.17 8.91
CA VAL A 281 -8.82 -11.83 9.50
C VAL A 281 -9.18 -11.95 10.97
N TRP A 282 -8.24 -11.69 11.89
CA TRP A 282 -8.41 -11.74 13.34
C TRP A 282 -9.04 -10.47 13.89
N VAL A 283 -10.00 -10.59 14.81
CA VAL A 283 -10.72 -9.48 15.46
C VAL A 283 -10.80 -9.83 16.93
N ASP A 284 -10.03 -9.12 17.76
CA ASP A 284 -9.81 -9.50 19.16
C ASP A 284 -9.72 -8.30 20.09
N GLU A 285 -10.30 -8.43 21.29
CA GLU A 285 -10.29 -7.40 22.34
C GLU A 285 -10.78 -6.00 21.86
N ASN A 286 -11.55 -5.92 20.78
CA ASN A 286 -12.10 -4.65 20.28
C ASN A 286 -13.37 -4.25 21.03
N THR A 287 -13.64 -2.95 21.09
CA THR A 287 -14.83 -2.38 21.74
C THR A 287 -15.66 -1.57 20.75
N VAL A 288 -16.98 -1.52 20.96
CA VAL A 288 -17.93 -0.82 20.09
C VAL A 288 -18.97 -0.10 20.95
N GLU A 289 -19.26 1.15 20.62
CA GLU A 289 -20.29 1.98 21.27
C GLU A 289 -21.18 2.67 20.23
N GLY A 290 -22.49 2.79 20.52
CA GLY A 290 -23.43 3.57 19.72
C GLY A 290 -24.77 2.87 19.41
N PRO A 291 -25.75 3.60 18.82
CA PRO A 291 -27.02 3.02 18.39
C PRO A 291 -26.79 1.96 17.30
N GLY A 292 -27.35 0.75 17.47
CA GLY A 292 -27.05 -0.37 16.57
C GLY A 292 -25.79 -1.14 16.94
N ALA A 293 -25.15 -0.87 18.09
CA ALA A 293 -24.16 -1.77 18.72
C ALA A 293 -24.76 -3.10 19.21
N GLY A 294 -25.93 -3.48 18.67
CA GLY A 294 -26.59 -4.76 18.85
C GLY A 294 -25.73 -5.88 18.29
N ALA A 295 -24.87 -6.40 19.17
CA ALA A 295 -24.53 -7.79 19.27
C ALA A 295 -23.89 -8.43 18.00
N ALA A 296 -22.57 -8.54 18.01
CA ALA A 296 -21.98 -9.86 17.92
C ALA A 296 -21.21 -10.14 19.23
N PRO A 297 -21.87 -10.60 20.31
CA PRO A 297 -21.21 -11.14 21.47
C PRO A 297 -20.69 -12.50 21.00
N GLY A 298 -19.44 -12.51 20.49
CA GLY A 298 -18.83 -13.71 19.93
C GLY A 298 -18.14 -13.53 18.58
N ILE A 299 -17.41 -12.45 18.32
CA ILE A 299 -16.39 -12.51 17.26
C ILE A 299 -15.25 -13.40 17.78
N ARG A 300 -15.36 -14.71 17.57
CA ARG A 300 -14.18 -15.58 17.39
C ARG A 300 -13.90 -15.60 15.90
N VAL A 301 -12.74 -15.08 15.51
CA VAL A 301 -12.22 -15.37 14.17
C VAL A 301 -11.65 -16.79 14.22
N LEU A 302 -12.26 -17.71 13.48
CA LEU A 302 -11.62 -18.92 12.91
C LEU A 302 -12.67 -19.71 12.10
N GLU A 303 -12.53 -19.77 10.78
CA GLU A 303 -12.69 -21.05 10.07
C GLU A 303 -11.58 -21.17 9.03
N LYS A 304 -10.52 -21.88 9.43
CA LYS A 304 -9.57 -22.45 8.48
C LYS A 304 -10.30 -23.63 7.81
N ALA A 305 -10.89 -23.41 6.63
CA ALA A 305 -11.49 -24.49 5.87
C ALA A 305 -10.39 -25.46 5.41
N GLY A 306 -10.23 -26.62 6.07
CA GLY A 306 -9.38 -27.69 5.53
C GLY A 306 -8.67 -28.65 6.49
N GLU A 307 -8.97 -28.72 7.78
CA GLU A 307 -8.45 -29.79 8.65
C GLU A 307 -9.64 -30.53 9.30
N LYS A 308 -10.10 -31.58 8.61
CA LYS A 308 -10.79 -32.74 9.20
C LYS A 308 -9.91 -33.96 9.00
#